data_AF-A0AAU9WJJ5-F1
#
_entry.id   AF-A0AAU9WJJ5-F1
#
_cell.length_a   1.000
_cell.length_b   1.000
_cell.length_c   1.000
_cell.angle_alpha   90.00
_cell.angle_beta   90.00
_cell.angle_gamma   90.00
#
_symmetry.space_group_name_H-M   'P 1'
#
loop_
_entity.id
_entity.type
_entity.pdbx_description
1 polymer ?
#
loop_
_entity_poly.entity_id
_entity_poly.type
_entity_poly.pdbx_seq_one_letter_code
_entity_poly.pdbx_strand_id
1 'polypeptide(L)'
;MKDEIKLAKRQRRKAKRKWRASKAHIDLLSYRTMRNRVTFLSNKARSDYYTNFISEKSTDQRRLFRASKSLLNLSKGSGLQLSTNYYQLANDFGQFFAQKIAGIRSNIRSVSTNQISLPVNATSTVAASCFSEFNLLSE
;
A
#
# COMPACT_ATOMS: atom_id res chain seq x y z
N MET A 1 -13.69 10.80 -18.74
CA MET A 1 -13.94 10.15 -17.42
C MET A 1 -12.68 9.66 -16.67
N LYS A 2 -11.78 8.83 -17.24
CA LYS A 2 -10.56 8.39 -16.51
C LYS A 2 -9.68 9.58 -16.08
N ASP A 3 -9.47 10.56 -16.94
CA ASP A 3 -8.64 11.73 -16.63
C ASP A 3 -9.31 12.70 -15.66
N GLU A 4 -10.65 12.81 -15.71
CA GLU A 4 -11.42 13.55 -14.70
C GLU A 4 -11.25 12.97 -13.30
N ILE A 5 -11.25 11.64 -13.16
CA ILE A 5 -11.00 10.97 -11.87
C ILE A 5 -9.57 11.26 -11.39
N LYS A 6 -8.57 11.24 -12.29
CA LYS A 6 -7.19 11.59 -11.95
C LYS A 6 -7.10 13.03 -11.46
N LEU A 7 -7.73 13.97 -12.16
CA LEU A 7 -7.77 15.38 -11.80
C LEU A 7 -8.44 15.59 -10.44
N ALA A 8 -9.63 15.00 -10.22
CA ALA A 8 -10.34 15.08 -8.95
C ALA A 8 -9.52 14.49 -7.79
N LYS A 9 -8.79 13.38 -8.01
CA LYS A 9 -7.87 12.81 -7.01
C LYS A 9 -6.71 13.76 -6.68
N ARG A 10 -6.18 14.48 -7.67
CA ARG A 10 -5.14 15.52 -7.45
C ARG A 10 -5.71 16.69 -6.63
N GLN A 11 -6.89 17.19 -7.00
CA GLN A 11 -7.58 18.27 -6.26
C GLN A 11 -7.86 17.88 -4.81
N ARG A 12 -8.39 16.67 -4.57
CA ARG A 12 -8.58 16.12 -3.21
C ARG A 12 -7.29 16.10 -2.40
N ARG A 13 -6.16 15.69 -2.99
CA ARG A 13 -4.85 15.71 -2.31
C ARG A 13 -4.40 17.14 -1.99
N LYS A 14 -4.61 18.10 -2.90
CA LYS A 14 -4.31 19.52 -2.68
C LYS A 14 -5.13 20.08 -1.50
N ALA A 15 -6.45 19.86 -1.51
CA ALA A 15 -7.34 20.29 -0.42
C ALA A 15 -6.98 19.62 0.92
N LYS A 16 -6.64 18.33 0.91
CA LYS A 16 -6.19 17.60 2.11
C LYS A 16 -4.91 18.20 2.70
N ARG A 17 -3.93 18.54 1.86
CA ARG A 17 -2.69 19.20 2.31
C ARG A 17 -2.98 20.56 2.91
N LYS A 18 -3.83 21.37 2.26
CA LYS A 18 -4.25 22.68 2.78
C LYS A 18 -4.90 22.56 4.15
N TRP A 19 -5.91 21.71 4.30
CA TRP A 19 -6.58 21.48 5.58
C TRP A 19 -5.63 20.95 6.66
N ARG A 20 -4.66 20.10 6.31
CA ARG A 20 -3.66 19.62 7.29
C ARG A 20 -2.77 20.74 7.82
N ALA A 21 -2.44 21.73 6.99
CA ALA A 21 -1.64 22.87 7.39
C ALA A 21 -2.45 23.92 8.15
N SER A 22 -3.64 24.28 7.66
CA SER A 22 -4.45 25.35 8.26
C SER A 22 -5.30 24.92 9.45
N LYS A 23 -5.72 23.64 9.48
CA LYS A 23 -6.72 23.08 10.42
C LYS A 23 -8.07 23.81 10.45
N ALA A 24 -8.31 24.75 9.54
CA ALA A 24 -9.52 25.56 9.50
C ALA A 24 -10.75 24.75 9.05
N HIS A 25 -11.91 25.09 9.61
CA HIS A 25 -13.18 24.43 9.27
C HIS A 25 -13.56 24.59 7.78
N ILE A 26 -13.34 25.78 7.23
CA ILE A 26 -13.62 26.07 5.80
C ILE A 26 -12.80 25.15 4.88
N ASP A 27 -11.53 24.92 5.22
CA ASP A 27 -10.67 24.01 4.44
C ASP A 27 -11.07 22.55 4.61
N LEU A 28 -11.59 22.17 5.78
CA LEU A 28 -12.19 20.85 6.00
C LEU A 28 -13.41 20.64 5.10
N LEU A 29 -14.31 21.62 5.00
CA LEU A 29 -15.47 21.58 4.11
C LEU A 29 -15.03 21.42 2.65
N SER A 30 -14.05 22.22 2.21
CA SER A 30 -13.48 22.11 0.86
C SER A 30 -12.90 20.71 0.59
N TYR A 31 -12.15 20.15 1.55
CA TYR A 31 -11.63 18.79 1.45
C TYR A 31 -12.75 17.74 1.36
N ARG A 32 -13.80 17.85 2.17
CA ARG A 32 -14.96 16.94 2.15
C ARG A 32 -15.67 16.98 0.80
N THR A 33 -15.86 18.16 0.22
CA THR A 33 -16.43 18.33 -1.13
C THR A 33 -15.58 17.64 -2.18
N MET A 34 -14.26 17.86 -2.18
CA MET A 34 -13.36 17.21 -3.13
C MET A 34 -13.30 15.69 -2.95
N ARG A 35 -13.37 15.21 -1.70
CA ARG A 35 -13.48 13.77 -1.40
C ARG A 35 -14.76 13.19 -1.99
N ASN A 36 -15.91 13.81 -1.74
CA ASN A 36 -17.20 13.36 -2.24
C ASN A 36 -17.24 13.34 -3.77
N ARG A 37 -16.65 14.35 -4.43
CA ARG A 37 -16.52 14.41 -5.89
C ARG A 37 -15.74 13.22 -6.45
N VAL A 38 -14.63 12.83 -5.82
CA VAL A 38 -13.86 11.64 -6.24
C VAL A 38 -14.69 10.36 -6.09
N THR A 39 -15.40 10.21 -4.97
CA THR A 39 -16.30 9.05 -4.75
C THR A 39 -17.38 8.99 -5.82
N PHE A 40 -18.06 10.10 -6.07
CA PHE A 40 -19.08 10.21 -7.11
C PHE A 40 -18.54 9.81 -8.49
N LEU A 41 -17.42 10.39 -8.93
CA LEU A 41 -16.85 10.08 -10.24
C LEU A 41 -16.41 8.62 -10.36
N SER A 42 -15.86 8.05 -9.28
CA SER A 42 -15.44 6.65 -9.25
C SER A 42 -16.64 5.70 -9.34
N ASN A 43 -17.71 5.99 -8.59
CA ASN A 43 -18.93 5.21 -8.61
C ASN A 43 -19.64 5.31 -9.96
N LYS A 44 -19.72 6.52 -10.54
CA LYS A 44 -20.27 6.73 -11.87
C LYS A 44 -19.50 5.95 -12.93
N ALA A 45 -18.17 6.06 -12.95
CA ALA A 45 -17.35 5.31 -13.90
C ALA A 45 -17.49 3.79 -13.75
N ARG A 46 -17.63 3.30 -12.51
CA ARG A 46 -17.89 1.88 -12.25
C ARG A 46 -19.28 1.47 -12.77
N SER A 47 -20.30 2.28 -12.49
CA SER A 47 -21.68 2.06 -12.97
C SER A 47 -21.71 2.00 -14.50
N ASP A 48 -21.19 3.03 -15.17
CA ASP A 48 -21.17 3.14 -16.63
C ASP A 48 -20.44 1.94 -17.26
N TYR A 49 -19.30 1.52 -16.68
CA TYR A 49 -18.58 0.33 -17.13
C TYR A 49 -19.43 -0.94 -17.07
N TYR A 50 -20.05 -1.23 -15.91
CA TYR A 50 -20.81 -2.46 -15.75
C TYR A 50 -22.13 -2.44 -16.53
N THR A 51 -22.78 -1.29 -16.67
CA THR A 51 -23.95 -1.14 -17.54
C THR A 51 -23.60 -1.47 -18.99
N ASN A 52 -22.50 -0.90 -19.49
CA ASN A 52 -22.04 -1.18 -20.85
C ASN A 52 -21.60 -2.64 -21.02
N PHE A 53 -20.87 -3.19 -20.04
CA PHE A 53 -20.44 -4.59 -20.04
C PHE A 53 -21.62 -5.56 -20.08
N ILE A 54 -22.68 -5.31 -19.29
CA ILE A 54 -23.88 -6.16 -19.26
C ILE A 54 -24.62 -6.06 -20.59
N SER A 55 -24.76 -4.86 -21.15
CA SER A 55 -25.39 -4.66 -22.46
C SER A 55 -24.64 -5.41 -23.58
N GLU A 56 -23.31 -5.24 -23.64
CA GLU A 56 -22.45 -5.84 -24.66
C GLU A 56 -22.34 -7.37 -24.55
N LYS A 57 -22.36 -7.91 -23.32
CA LYS A 57 -22.21 -9.36 -23.05
C LYS A 57 -23.51 -10.01 -22.58
N SER A 58 -24.66 -9.43 -22.93
CA SER A 58 -25.99 -9.88 -22.51
C SER A 58 -26.29 -11.34 -22.86
N THR A 59 -25.73 -11.84 -23.97
CA THR A 59 -25.90 -13.23 -24.42
C THR A 59 -24.89 -14.22 -23.83
N ASP A 60 -23.79 -13.75 -23.23
CA ASP A 60 -22.76 -14.59 -22.63
C ASP A 60 -22.98 -14.70 -21.11
N GLN A 61 -23.87 -15.62 -20.74
CA GLN A 61 -24.24 -15.87 -19.34
C GLN A 61 -23.01 -16.17 -18.46
N ARG A 62 -21.98 -16.87 -18.98
CA ARG A 62 -20.76 -17.18 -18.23
C ARG A 62 -20.00 -15.91 -17.85
N ARG A 63 -19.87 -14.95 -18.79
CA ARG A 63 -19.24 -13.65 -18.50
C ARG A 63 -20.03 -12.83 -17.51
N LEU A 64 -21.36 -12.83 -17.61
CA LEU A 64 -22.23 -12.13 -16.64
C LEU A 64 -22.06 -12.69 -15.23
N PHE A 65 -22.12 -14.02 -15.04
CA PHE A 65 -21.90 -14.63 -13.73
C PHE A 65 -20.52 -14.31 -13.13
N ARG A 66 -19.47 -14.28 -13.97
CA ARG A 66 -18.12 -13.88 -13.51
C ARG A 66 -18.09 -12.42 -13.07
N ALA A 67 -18.72 -11.52 -13.83
CA ALA A 67 -18.80 -10.11 -13.46
C ALA A 67 -19.59 -9.90 -12.16
N SER A 68 -20.71 -10.60 -11.97
CA SER A 68 -21.50 -10.57 -10.73
C SER A 68 -20.69 -11.08 -9.53
N LYS A 69 -19.94 -12.18 -9.68
CA LYS A 69 -19.04 -12.66 -8.63
C LYS A 69 -17.96 -11.63 -8.25
N SER A 70 -17.38 -10.94 -9.24
CA SER A 70 -16.41 -9.87 -8.99
C SER A 70 -17.04 -8.65 -8.32
N LEU A 71 -18.27 -8.27 -8.72
CA LEU A 71 -19.02 -7.15 -8.12
C LEU A 71 -19.34 -7.39 -6.65
N LEU A 72 -19.73 -8.62 -6.30
CA LEU A 72 -20.11 -9.03 -4.95
C LEU A 72 -18.89 -9.43 -4.09
N ASN A 73 -17.67 -9.26 -4.59
CA ASN A 73 -16.43 -9.71 -3.95
C ASN A 73 -16.46 -11.20 -3.55
N LEU A 74 -17.20 -12.02 -4.30
CA LEU A 74 -17.28 -13.47 -4.14
C LEU A 74 -16.11 -14.21 -4.83
N SER A 75 -15.26 -13.49 -5.56
CA SER A 75 -14.16 -14.07 -6.33
C SER A 75 -13.00 -14.45 -5.41
N LYS A 76 -12.96 -15.74 -5.03
CA LYS A 76 -11.95 -16.40 -4.20
C LYS A 76 -11.76 -15.69 -2.85
N GLY A 77 -12.13 -16.41 -1.78
CA GLY A 77 -11.88 -15.99 -0.40
C GLY A 77 -10.48 -15.41 -0.27
N SER A 78 -10.35 -14.41 0.60
CA SER A 78 -9.09 -13.74 0.92
C SER A 78 -7.91 -14.68 0.72
N GLY A 79 -6.87 -14.27 -0.02
CA GLY A 79 -5.65 -15.08 -0.16
C GLY A 79 -5.02 -15.44 1.21
N LEU A 80 -5.48 -14.77 2.27
CA LEU A 80 -5.42 -15.27 3.63
C LEU A 80 -6.38 -16.45 3.75
N GLN A 81 -5.81 -17.65 3.73
CA GLN A 81 -6.50 -18.79 4.33
C GLN A 81 -7.03 -18.32 5.67
N LEU A 82 -8.34 -18.44 5.86
CA LEU A 82 -8.96 -18.20 7.14
C LEU A 82 -8.45 -19.34 8.04
N SER A 83 -7.22 -19.20 8.54
CA SER A 83 -6.59 -20.22 9.34
C SER A 83 -7.48 -20.41 10.53
N THR A 84 -7.99 -21.63 10.73
CA THR A 84 -8.78 -21.98 11.91
C THR A 84 -8.03 -21.65 13.20
N ASN A 85 -6.70 -21.55 13.13
CA ASN A 85 -5.81 -21.21 14.25
C ASN A 85 -4.98 -19.94 13.97
N TYR A 86 -5.47 -18.80 14.44
CA TYR A 86 -4.79 -17.50 14.35
C TYR A 86 -3.44 -17.46 15.08
N TYR A 87 -3.25 -18.27 16.12
CA TYR A 87 -1.99 -18.33 16.87
C TYR A 87 -0.88 -18.93 16.03
N GLN A 88 -1.16 -20.05 15.34
CA GLN A 88 -0.19 -20.64 14.41
C GLN A 88 0.18 -19.68 13.29
N LEU A 89 -0.82 -19.00 12.70
CA LEU A 89 -0.58 -18.02 11.65
C LEU A 89 0.33 -16.87 12.11
N ALA A 90 0.10 -16.34 13.32
CA ALA A 90 0.94 -15.27 13.88
C ALA A 90 2.39 -15.73 14.10
N ASN A 91 2.58 -16.97 14.58
CA ASN A 91 3.91 -17.56 14.75
C ASN A 91 4.61 -17.78 13.41
N ASP A 92 3.89 -18.29 12.41
CA ASP A 92 4.41 -18.50 11.05
C ASP A 92 4.85 -17.16 10.42
N PHE A 93 4.05 -16.10 10.60
CA PHE A 93 4.43 -14.74 10.20
C PHE A 93 5.71 -14.29 10.91
N GLY A 94 5.79 -14.46 12.23
CA GLY A 94 6.95 -14.11 13.03
C GLY A 94 8.21 -14.83 12.56
N GLN A 95 8.14 -16.15 12.37
CA GLN A 95 9.25 -16.95 11.87
C GLN A 95 9.69 -16.53 10.47
N PHE A 96 8.74 -16.31 9.56
CA PHE A 96 9.04 -15.88 8.20
C PHE A 96 9.85 -14.57 8.19
N PHE A 97 9.43 -13.57 8.96
CA PHE A 97 10.14 -12.29 9.01
C PHE A 97 11.50 -12.40 9.72
N ALA A 98 11.59 -13.18 10.80
CA ALA A 98 12.85 -13.43 11.49
C ALA A 98 13.89 -14.08 10.54
N GLN A 99 13.48 -15.13 9.82
CA GLN A 99 14.32 -15.81 8.82
C GLN A 99 14.71 -14.87 7.67
N LYS A 100 13.77 -14.06 7.17
CA LYS A 100 14.05 -13.08 6.11
C LYS A 100 15.08 -12.04 6.54
N ILE A 101 14.95 -11.50 7.75
CA ILE A 101 15.91 -10.53 8.31
C ILE A 101 17.29 -11.18 8.45
N ALA A 102 17.35 -12.41 9.00
CA ALA A 102 18.60 -13.15 9.14
C ALA A 102 19.27 -13.41 7.78
N GLY A 103 18.49 -13.83 6.77
CA GLY A 103 18.97 -14.05 5.40
C GLY A 103 19.53 -12.79 4.77
N ILE A 104 18.84 -11.65 4.89
CA ILE A 104 19.32 -10.36 4.37
C ILE A 104 20.63 -9.95 5.07
N ARG A 105 20.70 -10.05 6.39
CA ARG A 105 21.92 -9.73 7.16
C ARG A 105 23.10 -10.61 6.76
N SER A 106 22.86 -11.90 6.55
CA SER A 106 23.87 -12.86 6.10
C SER A 106 24.39 -12.49 4.70
N ASN A 107 23.49 -12.18 3.77
CA ASN A 107 23.86 -11.78 2.40
C ASN A 107 24.69 -10.50 2.36
N ILE A 108 24.35 -9.48 3.16
CA ILE A 108 25.13 -8.25 3.24
C ILE A 108 26.55 -8.52 3.77
N ARG A 109 26.66 -9.37 4.81
CA ARG A 109 27.95 -9.73 5.40
C ARG A 109 28.81 -10.51 4.41
N SER A 110 28.25 -11.48 3.69
CA SER A 110 29.01 -12.25 2.70
C SER A 110 29.55 -11.40 1.54
N VAL A 111 28.81 -10.37 1.12
CA VAL A 111 29.28 -9.40 0.11
C VAL A 111 30.43 -8.54 0.66
N SER A 112 30.39 -8.18 1.95
CA SER A 112 31.43 -7.36 2.59
C SER A 112 32.74 -8.13 2.80
N THR A 113 32.69 -9.45 3.02
CA THR A 113 33.89 -10.27 3.22
C THR A 113 34.67 -10.53 1.93
N ASN A 114 34.03 -10.50 0.76
CA ASN A 114 34.65 -10.78 -0.53
C ASN A 114 35.33 -9.57 -1.21
N GLN A 115 35.37 -8.39 -0.57
CA GLN A 115 35.91 -7.16 -1.19
C GLN A 115 36.94 -6.37 -0.35
N ILE A 116 37.60 -6.96 0.65
CA ILE A 116 38.67 -6.23 1.37
C ILE A 116 39.90 -7.12 1.56
N SER A 117 40.70 -7.21 0.50
CA SER A 117 42.15 -7.23 0.62
C SER A 117 42.67 -5.89 0.08
N LEU A 118 42.60 -4.85 0.90
CA LEU A 118 43.34 -3.61 0.67
C LEU A 118 44.53 -3.58 1.63
N PRO A 119 45.72 -3.18 1.16
CA PRO A 119 46.92 -3.21 1.97
C PRO A 119 46.75 -2.26 3.15
N VAL A 120 47.07 -2.79 4.34
CA VAL A 120 47.18 -2.05 5.59
C VAL A 120 48.12 -0.87 5.34
N ASN A 121 47.57 0.35 5.36
CA ASN A 121 48.34 1.51 5.76
C ASN A 121 47.47 2.48 6.58
N ALA A 122 47.91 2.61 7.83
CA ALA A 122 47.66 3.61 8.86
C ALA A 122 46.42 4.52 8.78
N THR A 123 45.68 4.47 9.89
CA THR A 123 44.95 5.58 10.54
C THR A 123 43.82 6.25 9.76
N SER A 124 42.64 5.65 9.84
CA SER A 124 41.41 6.42 10.10
C SER A 124 40.39 5.53 10.79
N THR A 125 40.25 5.72 12.11
CA THR A 125 39.20 5.09 12.91
C THR A 125 37.85 5.62 12.46
N VAL A 126 37.24 4.93 11.50
CA VAL A 126 35.81 5.10 11.21
C VAL A 126 35.06 4.33 12.29
N ALA A 127 34.69 5.01 13.36
CA ALA A 127 33.77 4.47 14.36
C ALA A 127 32.48 4.11 13.62
N ALA A 128 32.21 2.81 13.48
CA ALA A 128 30.91 2.31 13.10
C ALA A 128 29.91 2.81 14.15
N SER A 129 29.17 3.87 13.84
CA SER A 129 28.11 4.34 14.72
C SER A 129 27.00 3.28 14.71
N CYS A 130 27.01 2.47 15.77
CA CYS A 130 25.92 1.55 16.05
C CYS A 130 24.74 2.40 16.52
N PHE A 131 23.63 2.33 15.78
CA PHE A 131 22.38 2.97 16.16
C PHE A 131 21.79 2.20 17.34
N SER A 132 22.14 2.60 18.56
CA SER A 132 21.81 1.86 19.77
C SER A 132 20.43 2.19 20.34
N GLU A 133 19.86 3.37 20.07
CA GLU A 133 18.61 3.77 20.73
C GLU A 133 17.83 4.85 19.98
N PHE A 134 16.50 4.79 20.09
CA PHE A 134 15.60 5.84 19.58
C PHE A 134 15.27 6.81 20.71
N ASN A 135 15.65 8.07 20.54
CA ASN A 135 15.22 9.12 21.47
C ASN A 135 13.77 9.51 21.21
N LEU A 136 12.97 9.53 22.27
CA LEU A 136 11.59 9.96 22.22
C LEU A 136 11.55 11.49 22.14
N LEU A 137 10.90 12.03 21.10
CA LEU A 137 10.69 13.48 20.97
C LEU A 137 9.64 13.90 22.00
N SER A 138 10.02 14.80 22.90
CA SER A 138 9.10 15.39 23.87
C SER A 138 8.11 16.32 23.15
N GLU A 139 6.89 16.35 23.68
CA GLU A 139 5.69 17.02 23.17
C GLU A 139 5.81 18.55 23.08
#